data_AF-A0A7C2NSW7-F1
#
_entry.id   AF-A0A7C2NSW7-F1
#
_cell.length_a   1.000
_cell.length_b   1.000
_cell.length_c   1.000
_cell.angle_alpha   90.00
_cell.angle_beta   90.00
_cell.angle_gamma   90.00
#
_symmetry.space_group_name_H-M   'P 1'
#
loop_
_entity.id
_entity.type
_entity.pdbx_description
1 polymer ?
#
loop_
_entity_poly.entity_id
_entity_poly.type
_entity_poly.pdbx_seq_one_letter_code
_entity_poly.pdbx_strand_id
1 'polypeptide(L)' 'MNNIPEGFDSDNNVEFIRFLKYSQRSCSELMSMSYILSDIYQIKNESRILYKKLLEERKQIKGFIKYLKSIKK' A
#
# COMPACT_ATOMS: atom_id res chain seq x y z
N MET A 1 -3.49 3.81 -6.86
CA MET A 1 -3.91 3.44 -5.49
C MET A 1 -5.44 3.41 -5.42
N ASN A 2 -6.08 2.79 -6.43
CA ASN A 2 -7.51 2.93 -6.69
C ASN A 2 -8.37 2.20 -5.65
N ASN A 3 -7.80 1.14 -5.07
CA ASN A 3 -8.41 0.36 -4.00
C ASN A 3 -8.72 1.19 -2.74
N ILE A 4 -7.97 2.26 -2.42
CA ILE A 4 -8.24 3.06 -1.21
C ILE A 4 -9.57 3.82 -1.35
N PRO A 5 -9.79 4.65 -2.40
CA PRO A 5 -11.10 5.25 -2.65
C PRO A 5 -12.22 4.24 -2.79
N GLU A 6 -12.01 3.16 -3.56
CA GLU A 6 -13.04 2.13 -3.78
C GLU A 6 -13.50 1.47 -2.46
N GLY A 7 -12.56 1.23 -1.54
CA GLY A 7 -12.87 0.74 -0.21
C GLY A 7 -13.52 1.77 0.69
N PHE A 8 -13.17 3.05 0.55
CA PHE A 8 -13.76 4.12 1.35
C PHE A 8 -15.25 4.29 1.03
N ASP A 9 -15.62 4.18 -0.25
CA ASP A 9 -17.01 4.28 -0.73
C ASP A 9 -17.90 3.12 -0.27
N SER A 10 -17.35 2.08 0.38
CA SER A 10 -18.12 0.93 0.88
C SER A 10 -18.94 1.21 2.15
N ASP A 11 -18.73 2.35 2.81
CA ASP A 11 -19.37 2.78 4.07
C ASP A 11 -19.38 1.69 5.18
N ASN A 12 -18.37 0.81 5.16
CA ASN A 12 -18.28 -0.31 6.08
C ASN A 12 -16.82 -0.65 6.40
N ASN A 13 -16.42 -0.53 7.66
CA ASN A 13 -15.04 -0.79 8.10
C ASN A 13 -14.51 -2.17 7.67
N VAL A 14 -15.34 -3.21 7.68
CA VAL A 14 -14.91 -4.57 7.26
C VAL A 14 -14.50 -4.58 5.79
N GLU A 15 -15.33 -3.96 4.96
CA GLU A 15 -15.14 -3.90 3.52
C GLU A 15 -14.00 -2.93 3.17
N PHE A 16 -13.94 -1.78 3.83
CA PHE A 16 -12.83 -0.85 3.67
C PHE A 16 -11.48 -1.50 4.04
N ILE A 17 -11.41 -2.27 5.14
CA ILE A 17 -10.20 -3.02 5.51
C ILE A 17 -9.81 -4.04 4.42
N ARG A 18 -10.78 -4.67 3.75
CA ARG A 18 -10.51 -5.61 2.64
C ARG A 18 -9.78 -4.89 1.50
N PHE A 19 -10.28 -3.74 1.11
CA PHE A 19 -9.67 -2.88 0.09
C PHE A 19 -8.31 -2.32 0.49
N LEU A 20 -8.13 -1.91 1.75
CA LEU A 20 -6.82 -1.49 2.27
C LEU A 20 -5.78 -2.62 2.19
N LYS A 21 -6.18 -3.88 2.38
CA LYS A 21 -5.28 -5.04 2.17
C LYS A 21 -4.91 -5.21 0.69
N TYR A 22 -5.81 -4.93 -0.25
CA TYR A 22 -5.47 -4.92 -1.68
C TYR A 22 -4.45 -3.83 -1.99
N SER A 23 -4.62 -2.61 -1.46
CA SER A 23 -3.60 -1.55 -1.57
C SER A 23 -2.25 -1.97 -1.03
N GLN A 24 -2.20 -2.64 0.13
CA GLN A 24 -0.96 -3.15 0.72
C GLN A 24 -0.27 -4.21 -0.16
N ARG A 25 -1.04 -5.07 -0.83
CA ARG A 25 -0.52 -6.06 -1.79
C ARG A 25 0.09 -5.36 -3.01
N SER A 26 -0.61 -4.40 -3.60
CA SER A 26 -0.08 -3.60 -4.71
C SER A 26 1.20 -2.85 -4.35
N CYS A 27 1.33 -2.32 -3.11
CA CYS A 27 2.59 -1.75 -2.66
C CYS A 27 3.72 -2.79 -2.67
N SER A 28 3.45 -4.02 -2.22
CA SER A 28 4.45 -5.08 -2.14
C SER A 28 4.90 -5.52 -3.54
N GLU A 29 3.99 -5.57 -4.51
CA GLU A 29 4.30 -5.84 -5.92
C GLU A 29 5.20 -4.75 -6.51
N LEU A 30 4.87 -3.47 -6.31
CA LEU A 30 5.69 -2.36 -6.80
C LEU A 30 7.05 -2.28 -6.09
N MET A 31 7.13 -2.71 -4.81
CA MET A 31 8.41 -2.84 -4.11
C MET A 31 9.29 -3.89 -4.79
N SER A 32 8.74 -5.05 -5.15
CA SER A 32 9.45 -6.07 -5.94
C SER A 32 9.90 -5.51 -7.30
N MET A 33 9.03 -4.77 -7.99
CA MET A 33 9.38 -4.11 -9.26
C MET A 33 10.50 -3.08 -9.09
N SER A 34 10.58 -2.39 -7.95
CA SER A 34 11.68 -1.45 -7.70
C SER A 34 13.06 -2.14 -7.68
N TYR A 35 13.16 -3.39 -7.21
CA TYR A 35 14.40 -4.16 -7.32
C TYR A 35 14.71 -4.51 -8.78
N ILE A 36 13.71 -4.88 -9.57
CA ILE A 36 13.88 -5.13 -11.01
C ILE A 36 14.42 -3.87 -11.72
N LEU A 37 13.84 -2.69 -11.42
CA LEU A 37 14.31 -1.41 -11.95
C LEU A 37 15.75 -1.08 -11.55
N SER A 38 16.12 -1.37 -10.31
CA SER A 38 17.49 -1.20 -9.82
C SER A 38 18.48 -2.13 -10.52
N ASP A 39 18.14 -3.42 -10.60
CA ASP A 39 19.12 -4.47 -10.86
C ASP A 39 19.23 -4.79 -12.35
N ILE A 40 18.11 -4.82 -13.07
CA ILE A 40 18.09 -5.12 -14.51
C ILE A 40 18.29 -3.85 -15.32
N TYR A 41 17.54 -2.80 -14.99
CA TYR A 41 17.50 -1.57 -15.77
C TYR A 41 18.49 -0.51 -15.28
N GLN A 42 19.21 -0.77 -14.18
CA GLN A 42 20.21 0.14 -13.60
C GLN A 42 19.66 1.52 -13.19
N ILE A 43 18.34 1.62 -12.98
CA ILE A 43 17.64 2.85 -12.57
C ILE A 43 17.66 2.94 -11.03
N LYS A 44 18.82 3.24 -10.45
CA LYS A 44 19.07 3.09 -8.99
C LYS A 44 18.43 4.17 -8.12
N ASN A 45 18.42 5.42 -8.57
CA ASN A 45 17.95 6.53 -7.72
C ASN A 45 16.43 6.54 -7.62
N GLU A 46 15.75 6.41 -8.75
CA GLU A 46 14.31 6.40 -8.88
C GLU A 46 13.72 5.14 -8.24
N SER A 47 14.36 3.97 -8.41
CA SER A 47 13.94 2.74 -7.73
C SER A 47 14.02 2.88 -6.21
N ARG A 48 15.11 3.47 -5.68
CA ARG A 48 15.25 3.72 -4.23
C ARG A 48 14.21 4.71 -3.71
N ILE A 49 13.93 5.78 -4.46
CA ILE A 49 12.88 6.74 -4.10
C ILE A 49 11.51 6.07 -4.11
N LEU A 50 11.21 5.28 -5.15
CA LEU A 50 9.98 4.52 -5.28
C LEU A 50 9.79 3.55 -4.11
N TYR A 51 10.81 2.74 -3.81
CA TYR A 51 10.77 1.81 -2.68
C TYR A 51 10.48 2.50 -1.35
N LYS A 52 11.18 3.61 -1.06
CA LYS A 52 10.97 4.39 0.17
C LYS A 52 9.54 4.92 0.27
N LYS A 53 9.00 5.48 -0.82
CA LYS A 53 7.61 5.96 -0.86
C LYS A 53 6.63 4.81 -0.58
N LEU A 54 6.80 3.67 -1.27
CA LEU A 54 5.95 2.49 -1.08
C LEU A 54 6.02 1.92 0.35
N LEU A 55 7.20 1.97 0.98
CA LEU A 55 7.39 1.52 2.35
C LEU A 55 6.61 2.41 3.34
N GLU A 56 6.68 3.73 3.17
CA GLU A 56 5.92 4.68 3.99
C GLU A 56 4.40 4.52 3.79
N GLU A 57 3.93 4.44 2.54
CA GLU A 57 2.52 4.18 2.23
C GLU A 57 2.03 2.88 2.88
N ARG A 58 2.80 1.80 2.75
CA ARG A 58 2.48 0.50 3.36
C ARG A 58 2.40 0.58 4.89
N LYS A 59 3.25 1.39 5.53
CA LYS A 59 3.23 1.62 6.97
C LYS A 59 1.99 2.40 7.38
N GLN A 60 1.63 3.45 6.64
CA GLN A 60 0.41 4.23 6.86
C GLN A 60 -0.85 3.36 6.73
N ILE A 61 -0.96 2.56 5.65
CA ILE A 61 -2.06 1.61 5.46
C ILE A 61 -2.16 0.63 6.64
N LYS A 62 -1.03 0.07 7.08
CA LYS A 62 -1.02 -0.87 8.23
C LYS A 62 -1.49 -0.19 9.52
N GLY A 63 -1.05 1.04 9.77
CA GLY A 63 -1.50 1.85 10.91
C GLY A 63 -3.00 2.12 10.84
N PHE A 64 -3.51 2.47 9.66
CA PHE A 64 -4.92 2.77 9.48
C PHE A 64 -5.82 1.54 9.61
N ILE A 65 -5.41 0.37 9.09
CA ILE A 65 -6.11 -0.90 9.34
C ILE A 65 -6.17 -1.19 10.85
N LYS A 66 -5.08 -0.96 11.60
CA LYS A 66 -5.07 -1.16 13.06
C LYS A 66 -6.07 -0.24 13.74
N TYR A 67 -6.12 1.02 13.33
CA TYR A 67 -7.09 2.00 13.83
C TYR A 67 -8.54 1.56 13.54
N LEU A 68 -8.88 1.24 12.30
CA LEU A 68 -10.23 0.82 11.92
C LEU A 68 -10.70 -0.43 12.68
N LYS A 69 -9.79 -1.37 12.96
CA LYS A 69 -10.09 -2.55 13.80
C LYS A 69 -10.33 -2.23 15.27
N SER A 70 -9.81 -1.11 15.77
CA SER A 70 -10.01 -0.67 17.16
C SER A 70 -11.34 0.06 17.37
N ILE A 71 -11.97 0.54 16.30
CA ILE A 71 -13.31 1.11 16.34
C ILE A 71 -14.27 -0.05 16.62
N LYS A 72 -14.82 -0.13 17.83
CA LYS A 72 -15.99 -0.97 18.11
C LYS A 72 -17.17 -0.37 17.34
N LYS A 73 -17.83 -1.19 16.51
CA LYS A 73 -19.20 -0.90 16.08
C LYS A 73 -20.12 -0.96 17.30
#